data_AF-A0A8V8TLG6-F1
#
_entry.id   AF-A0A8V8TLG6-F1
#
_cell.length_a   1.000
_cell.length_b   1.000
_cell.length_c   1.000
_cell.angle_alpha   90.00
_cell.angle_beta   90.00
_cell.angle_gamma   90.00
#
_symmetry.space_group_name_H-M   'P 1'
#
loop_
_entity.id
_entity.type
_entity.pdbx_description
1 polymer ?
#
loop_
_entity_poly.entity_id
_entity_poly.type
_entity_poly.pdbx_seq_one_letter_code
_entity_poly.pdbx_strand_id
1 'polypeptide(L)'
;MSTTVNVDSLAEYEKSQIKRALELGTVMTVFSFRKSTPERRTVQVIMETRQVAWSKTADKIEGFCLGLSLLEIRRTSLLPPVDPMR
;
A
#
# COMPACT_ATOMS: atom_id res chain seq x y z
N MET A 1 13.74 -13.65 9.83
CA MET A 1 13.01 -13.19 11.03
C MET A 1 11.78 -12.41 10.56
N SER A 2 10.61 -13.06 10.48
CA SER A 2 9.36 -12.38 10.11
C SER A 2 8.77 -11.77 11.38
N THR A 3 8.97 -10.46 11.61
CA THR A 3 8.26 -9.76 12.69
C THR A 3 6.79 -9.68 12.30
N THR A 4 5.99 -10.60 12.81
CA THR A 4 4.54 -10.47 12.86
C THR A 4 4.23 -9.32 13.81
N VAL A 5 3.97 -8.13 13.26
CA VAL A 5 3.41 -7.02 14.04
C VAL A 5 2.05 -7.50 14.56
N ASN A 6 1.96 -7.78 15.86
CA ASN A 6 0.69 -8.08 16.50
C ASN A 6 -0.10 -6.78 16.56
N VAL A 7 -1.01 -6.60 15.60
CA VAL A 7 -1.82 -5.40 15.47
C VAL A 7 -2.62 -5.18 16.74
N ASP A 8 -3.04 -6.23 17.46
CA ASP A 8 -3.83 -6.11 18.68
C ASP A 8 -3.04 -5.46 19.83
N SER A 9 -1.72 -5.64 19.88
CA SER A 9 -0.81 -5.05 20.88
C SER A 9 -0.48 -3.57 20.65
N LEU A 10 -0.84 -3.02 19.48
CA LEU A 10 -0.53 -1.64 19.11
C LEU A 10 -1.50 -0.67 19.78
N ALA A 11 -1.00 0.49 20.24
CA ALA A 11 -1.85 1.50 20.87
C ALA A 11 -2.93 1.99 19.88
N GLU A 12 -4.15 2.27 20.37
CA GLU A 12 -5.26 2.71 19.52
C GLU A 12 -4.92 3.95 18.69
N TYR A 13 -4.13 4.85 19.27
CA TYR A 13 -3.61 6.03 18.60
C TYR A 13 -2.74 5.67 17.37
N GLU A 14 -1.81 4.73 17.52
CA GLU A 14 -0.94 4.28 16.43
C GLU A 14 -1.74 3.57 15.33
N LYS A 15 -2.72 2.74 15.71
CA LYS A 15 -3.68 2.14 14.75
C LYS A 15 -4.42 3.22 13.95
N SER A 16 -4.85 4.29 14.62
CA SER A 16 -5.55 5.41 13.99
C SER A 16 -4.65 6.19 13.04
N GLN A 17 -3.41 6.46 13.44
CA GLN A 17 -2.41 7.13 12.60
C GLN A 17 -2.12 6.32 11.33
N ILE A 18 -1.95 5.00 11.44
CA ILE A 18 -1.73 4.13 10.29
C ILE A 18 -2.94 4.15 9.35
N LYS A 19 -4.17 4.04 9.87
CA LYS A 19 -5.38 4.12 9.05
C LYS A 19 -5.47 5.45 8.30
N ARG A 20 -5.23 6.57 8.99
CA ARG A 20 -5.23 7.90 8.37
C ARG A 20 -4.15 8.02 7.29
N ALA A 21 -2.94 7.53 7.53
CA ALA A 21 -1.88 7.55 6.52
C ALA A 21 -2.24 6.73 5.27
N LEU A 22 -2.89 5.57 5.48
CA LEU A 22 -3.38 4.72 4.39
C LEU A 22 -4.53 5.39 3.60
N GLU A 23 -5.44 6.10 4.28
CA GLU A 23 -6.52 6.87 3.64
C GLU A 23 -5.99 8.06 2.83
N LEU A 24 -5.02 8.79 3.36
CA LEU A 24 -4.39 9.92 2.67
C LEU A 24 -3.65 9.46 1.41
N GLY A 25 -3.04 8.27 1.48
CA GLY A 25 -2.32 7.67 0.37
C GLY A 25 -0.82 7.73 0.51
N THR A 26 -0.17 6.68 0.05
CA THR A 26 1.28 6.57 0.00
C THR A 26 1.73 6.35 -1.43
N VAL A 27 2.76 7.08 -1.86
CA VAL A 27 3.37 6.87 -3.17
C VAL A 27 4.27 5.64 -3.11
N MET A 28 3.96 4.65 -3.93
CA MET A 28 4.68 3.39 -4.00
C MET A 28 5.07 3.08 -5.45
N THR A 29 6.08 2.25 -5.62
CA THR A 29 6.45 1.69 -6.93
C THR A 29 5.68 0.39 -7.13
N VAL A 30 4.76 0.38 -8.07
CA VAL A 30 3.92 -0.78 -8.38
C VAL A 30 4.53 -1.54 -9.55
N PHE A 31 4.80 -2.82 -9.32
CA PHE A 31 5.23 -3.77 -10.33
C PHE A 31 4.01 -4.57 -10.78
N SER A 32 3.62 -4.43 -12.05
CA SER A 32 2.52 -5.22 -12.63
C SER A 32 3.10 -6.38 -13.41
N PHE A 33 2.54 -7.58 -13.26
CA PHE A 33 2.96 -8.72 -14.09
C PHE A 33 2.75 -8.47 -15.59
N ARG A 34 1.79 -7.61 -15.95
CA ARG A 34 1.49 -7.27 -17.35
C ARG A 34 2.38 -6.18 -17.92
N LYS A 35 3.06 -5.40 -17.07
CA LYS A 35 3.92 -4.29 -17.50
C LYS A 35 5.34 -4.55 -17.03
N SER A 36 6.28 -4.66 -17.96
CA SER A 36 7.69 -4.88 -17.61
C SER A 36 8.32 -3.69 -16.85
N THR A 37 7.70 -2.51 -16.87
CA THR A 37 8.23 -1.30 -16.24
C THR A 37 7.56 -1.04 -14.88
N PRO A 38 8.35 -0.82 -13.81
CA PRO A 38 7.81 -0.31 -12.55
C PRO A 38 7.21 1.08 -12.74
N GLU A 39 6.04 1.32 -12.16
CA GLU A 39 5.36 2.61 -12.25
C GLU A 39 5.19 3.21 -10.85
N ARG A 40 5.49 4.51 -10.71
CA ARG A 40 5.21 5.26 -9.49
C ARG A 40 3.72 5.57 -9.42
N ARG A 41 3.05 5.09 -8.37
CA ARG A 41 1.61 5.17 -8.17
C ARG A 41 1.31 5.63 -6.75
N THR A 42 0.25 6.43 -6.59
CA THR A 42 -0.31 6.69 -5.26
C THR A 42 -1.25 5.55 -4.92
N VAL A 43 -1.00 4.88 -3.81
CA VAL A 43 -1.83 3.80 -3.28
C VAL A 43 -2.60 4.35 -2.09
N GLN A 44 -3.92 4.27 -2.13
CA GLN A 44 -4.82 4.77 -1.09
C GLN A 44 -5.75 3.66 -0.62
N VAL A 45 -6.07 3.64 0.67
CA VAL A 45 -7.05 2.71 1.23
C VAL A 45 -8.32 3.48 1.54
N ILE A 46 -9.40 3.13 0.84
CA ILE A 46 -10.73 3.65 1.12
C ILE A 46 -11.31 2.79 2.24
N MET A 47 -11.26 3.30 3.46
CA MET A 47 -11.67 2.54 4.64
C MET A 47 -13.17 2.23 4.65
N GLU A 48 -14.01 3.14 4.13
CA GLU A 48 -15.46 2.95 4.00
C GLU A 48 -15.81 1.71 3.17
N THR A 49 -15.16 1.53 2.02
CA THR A 49 -15.40 0.39 1.11
C THR A 49 -14.43 -0.77 1.32
N ARG A 50 -13.43 -0.59 2.20
CA ARG A 50 -12.29 -1.51 2.41
C ARG A 50 -11.58 -1.87 1.10
N GLN A 51 -11.38 -0.88 0.24
CA GLN A 51 -10.72 -1.06 -1.06
C GLN A 51 -9.37 -0.37 -1.08
N VAL A 52 -8.40 -0.98 -1.75
CA VAL A 52 -7.12 -0.34 -2.07
C VAL A 52 -7.21 0.21 -3.48
N ALA A 53 -7.16 1.53 -3.63
CA ALA A 53 -7.11 2.21 -4.91
C ALA A 53 -5.67 2.56 -5.28
N TRP A 54 -5.35 2.55 -6.58
CA TRP A 54 -4.11 3.14 -7.06
C TRP A 54 -4.33 4.04 -8.26
N SER A 55 -3.59 5.14 -8.28
CA SER A 55 -3.66 6.17 -9.32
C SER A 55 -2.25 6.60 -9.73
N LYS A 56 -2.09 7.03 -11.00
CA LYS A 56 -0.85 7.71 -11.44
C LYS A 56 -0.90 9.21 -11.15
N THR A 57 -2.11 9.75 -11.06
CA THR A 57 -2.40 11.15 -10.89
C THR A 57 -3.66 11.27 -10.03
N ALA A 58 -3.79 12.34 -9.24
CA ALA A 58 -4.91 12.51 -8.30
C ALA A 58 -6.29 12.51 -8.98
N ASP A 59 -6.34 12.89 -10.26
CA ASP A 59 -7.57 12.95 -11.07
C ASP A 59 -8.02 11.61 -11.65
N LYS A 60 -7.14 10.59 -11.72
CA LYS A 60 -7.44 9.34 -12.43
C LYS A 60 -7.03 8.11 -11.64
N ILE A 61 -8.03 7.45 -11.05
CA ILE A 61 -7.89 6.12 -10.45
C ILE A 61 -7.79 5.09 -11.57
N GLU A 62 -6.70 4.33 -11.60
CA GLU A 62 -6.48 3.31 -12.63
C GLU A 62 -6.97 1.93 -12.21
N GLY A 63 -7.12 1.68 -10.91
CA GLY A 63 -7.64 0.41 -10.44
C GLY A 63 -7.95 0.41 -8.96
N PHE A 64 -8.76 -0.59 -8.60
CA PHE A 64 -9.13 -0.92 -7.23
C PHE A 64 -8.81 -2.40 -6.98
N CYS A 65 -8.33 -2.73 -5.80
CA CYS A 65 -8.23 -4.09 -5.29
C CYS A 65 -9.16 -4.20 -4.07
N LEU A 66 -10.08 -5.15 -4.14
CA LEU A 66 -11.15 -5.34 -3.16
C LEU A 66 -10.68 -6.14 -1.95
N GLY A 67 -11.32 -5.89 -0.80
CA GLY A 67 -11.03 -6.52 0.49
C GLY A 67 -11.35 -8.02 0.65
N LEU A 68 -11.83 -8.70 -0.40
CA LEU A 68 -12.05 -10.17 -0.41
C LEU A 68 -11.08 -10.93 -1.33
N SER A 69 -10.54 -10.26 -2.35
CA SER A 69 -9.58 -10.86 -3.29
C SER A 69 -8.13 -10.71 -2.83
N LEU A 70 -7.89 -9.92 -1.78
CA LEU A 70 -6.62 -9.87 -1.08
C LEU A 70 -6.43 -11.12 -0.22
N LEU A 71 -5.82 -12.17 -0.80
CA LEU A 71 -5.57 -13.43 -0.11
C LEU A 71 -4.30 -13.42 0.74
N GLU A 72 -3.25 -12.76 0.27
CA GLU A 72 -1.95 -12.71 0.94
C GLU A 72 -1.28 -11.35 0.72
N ILE A 73 -0.74 -10.78 1.80
CA ILE A 73 0.24 -9.69 1.73
C ILE A 73 1.58 -10.30 2.13
N ARG A 74 2.50 -10.44 1.17
CA ARG A 74 3.85 -10.89 1.43
C ARG A 74 4.81 -9.70 1.45
N ARG A 75 5.49 -9.49 2.57
CA ARG A 75 6.66 -8.61 2.60
C ARG A 75 7.80 -9.33 1.89
N THR A 76 8.15 -8.90 0.69
CA THR A 76 9.40 -9.34 0.06
C THR A 76 10.57 -8.61 0.71
N SER A 77 11.59 -9.35 1.15
CA SER A 77 12.84 -8.80 1.67
C SER A 77 13.87 -8.52 0.57
N LEU A 78 13.50 -8.70 -0.71
CA LEU A 78 14.41 -8.63 -1.86
C LEU A 78 14.33 -7.32 -2.67
N LEU A 79 13.67 -6.28 -2.15
CA LEU A 79 13.75 -4.96 -2.81
C LEU A 79 15.10 -4.31 -2.48
N PRO A 80 15.88 -3.86 -3.48
CA PRO A 80 17.08 -3.08 -3.21
C PRO A 80 16.69 -1.79 -2.48
N PRO A 81 17.58 -1.23 -1.63
CA PRO A 81 17.31 0.02 -0.95
C PRO A 81 16.98 1.11 -1.98
N VAL A 82 15.79 1.69 -1.88
CA VAL A 82 15.43 2.89 -2.62
C VAL A 82 16.21 4.02 -1.98
N ASP A 83 17.31 4.42 -2.62
CA ASP A 83 18.14 5.53 -2.19
C ASP A 83 17.30 6.82 -2.23
N PRO A 84 17.09 7.54 -1.11
CA PRO A 84 16.27 8.74 -1.08
C PRO A 84 16.96 9.99 -1.64
N MET A 85 18.16 9.90 -2.21
CA MET A 85 18.85 11.04 -2.83
C MET A 85 19.16 10.84 -4.31
N ARG A 86 18.27 11.35 -5.17
CA ARG A 86 18.68 12.03 -6.40
C ARG A 86 17.62 13.03 -6.85
#